data_AF-A0A6G3YVU0-F1
#
_entry.id   AF-A0A6G3YVU0-F1
#
_cell.length_a   1.000
_cell.length_b   1.000
_cell.length_c   1.000
_cell.angle_alpha   90.00
_cell.angle_beta   90.00
_cell.angle_gamma   90.00
#
_symmetry.space_group_name_H-M   'P 1'
#
loop_
_entity.id
_entity.type
_entity.pdbx_description
1 polymer ?
#
loop_
_entity_poly.entity_id
_entity_poly.type
_entity_poly.pdbx_seq_one_letter_code
_entity_poly.pdbx_strand_id
1 'polypeptide(L)'
;MINVVYLFQDLLILASGQITYPYDIQSGIVVIEKEMRIPDDLNLTLMAGRINPERVAKSDLGFEVREYGEKIKAVEEEKEKLIPIEIYFQIGELDDLDAKFDSQRVLFDFNDVKEQFSVLLSLWEHNSKELEAIIDLYLRLTYIPKRHINDFFLSLAQAIEAFHSLSHSGRYLEKKIYRSVIRKTLEQAVESIPDDLTSENEEETLDLREYKRILKEEKLSHLNSYSLRERLEEIISEYGTCLPENFFGSPDEQYDFLKQLRKTRNYLTHLSSKKDKDVLSGQELIVLCRKLKKLLEACLLKQLGLEELKIKAILSKNR
;
A
#
# COMPACT_ATOMS: atom_id res chain seq x y z
N MET A 1 31.60 9.00 3.83
CA MET A 1 31.27 9.81 5.02
C MET A 1 29.80 10.24 5.06
N ILE A 2 29.17 10.51 3.91
CA ILE A 2 27.73 10.86 3.80
C ILE A 2 26.79 9.71 4.23
N ASN A 3 27.20 8.45 4.08
CA ASN A 3 26.33 7.28 4.30
C ASN A 3 25.95 7.02 5.78
N VAL A 4 26.84 7.32 6.73
CA VAL A 4 26.61 7.00 8.17
C VAL A 4 25.53 7.90 8.79
N VAL A 5 25.46 9.17 8.36
CA VAL A 5 24.45 10.12 8.86
C VAL A 5 23.05 9.70 8.40
N TYR A 6 22.89 9.28 7.14
CA TYR A 6 21.62 8.77 6.63
C TYR A 6 21.22 7.46 7.29
N LEU A 7 22.14 6.50 7.43
CA LEU A 7 21.87 5.25 8.15
C LEU A 7 21.41 5.50 9.59
N PHE A 8 22.03 6.46 10.28
CA PHE A 8 21.64 6.82 11.64
C PHE A 8 20.27 7.53 11.68
N GLN A 9 19.99 8.39 10.70
CA GLN A 9 18.69 9.05 10.57
C GLN A 9 17.57 8.03 10.31
N ASP A 10 17.79 7.06 9.43
CA ASP A 10 16.81 6.01 9.11
C ASP A 10 16.55 5.10 10.32
N LEU A 11 17.61 4.80 11.11
CA LEU A 11 17.46 4.08 12.36
C LEU A 11 16.62 4.85 13.38
N LEU A 12 16.85 6.17 13.51
CA LEU A 12 16.05 7.03 14.39
C LEU A 12 14.60 7.14 13.92
N ILE A 13 14.37 7.17 12.61
CA ILE A 13 13.04 7.15 12.00
C ILE A 13 12.33 5.84 12.34
N LEU A 14 13.00 4.70 12.19
CA LEU A 14 12.49 3.38 12.58
C LEU A 14 12.17 3.33 14.09
N ALA A 15 13.12 3.78 14.91
CA ALA A 15 13.00 3.78 16.37
C ALA A 15 11.86 4.67 16.85
N SER A 16 11.77 5.90 16.34
CA SER A 16 10.75 6.87 16.75
C SER A 16 9.38 6.59 16.13
N GLY A 17 9.34 5.93 14.98
CA GLY A 17 8.13 5.82 14.18
C GLY A 17 7.62 7.19 13.69
N GLN A 18 8.48 8.22 13.60
CA GLN A 18 8.12 9.57 13.14
C GLN A 18 8.94 9.97 11.88
N ILE A 19 8.25 10.36 10.80
CA ILE A 19 8.80 11.01 9.60
C ILE A 19 8.01 12.28 9.40
N THR A 20 8.70 13.39 9.19
CA THR A 20 8.12 14.63 8.68
C THR A 20 8.10 14.56 7.16
N TYR A 21 6.92 14.30 6.57
CA TYR A 21 6.71 14.51 5.14
C TYR A 21 6.30 15.97 4.89
N PRO A 22 6.89 16.65 3.89
CA PRO A 22 6.37 17.91 3.41
C PRO A 22 5.08 17.63 2.61
N TYR A 23 3.91 17.79 3.23
CA TYR A 23 2.65 17.73 2.50
C TYR A 23 2.33 19.11 1.91
N ASP A 24 2.58 19.27 0.61
CA ASP A 24 1.89 20.26 -0.23
C ASP A 24 1.01 19.48 -1.23
N ILE A 25 -0.23 19.19 -0.84
CA ILE A 25 -1.23 18.62 -1.77
C ILE A 25 -1.98 19.79 -2.38
N GLN A 26 -1.58 20.22 -3.59
CA GLN A 26 -2.37 21.16 -4.39
C GLN A 26 -3.45 20.39 -5.15
N SER A 27 -4.72 20.65 -4.83
CA SER A 27 -5.88 20.12 -5.56
C SER A 27 -6.35 21.13 -6.60
N GLY A 28 -6.66 20.69 -7.82
CA GLY A 28 -7.19 21.55 -8.88
C GLY A 28 -8.16 20.83 -9.80
N ILE A 29 -9.09 21.58 -10.41
CA ILE A 29 -10.01 21.10 -11.43
C ILE A 29 -9.61 21.74 -12.76
N VAL A 30 -9.60 20.95 -13.84
CA VAL A 30 -9.43 21.48 -15.19
C VAL A 30 -10.78 21.94 -15.72
N VAL A 31 -10.89 23.22 -16.07
CA VAL A 31 -12.08 23.81 -16.69
C VAL A 31 -11.72 24.24 -18.11
N ILE A 32 -12.62 23.96 -19.07
CA ILE A 32 -12.48 24.41 -20.45
C ILE A 32 -13.07 25.82 -20.55
N GLU A 33 -12.22 26.82 -20.76
CA GLU A 33 -12.61 28.20 -20.99
C GLU A 33 -12.54 28.48 -22.51
N LYS A 34 -13.63 28.99 -23.09
CA LYS A 34 -13.69 29.41 -24.50
C LYS A 34 -13.30 30.88 -24.60
N GLU A 35 -12.19 31.17 -25.24
CA GLU A 35 -11.71 32.54 -25.48
C GLU A 35 -11.78 32.88 -26.98
N MET A 36 -12.18 34.12 -27.29
CA MET A 36 -12.15 34.64 -28.65
C MET A 36 -10.81 35.34 -28.90
N ARG A 37 -10.02 34.84 -29.84
CA ARG A 37 -8.73 35.45 -30.21
C ARG A 37 -8.78 36.05 -31.61
N ILE A 38 -8.32 37.29 -31.73
CA ILE A 38 -8.07 37.94 -33.02
C ILE A 38 -6.68 37.50 -33.50
N PRO A 39 -6.54 37.03 -34.76
CA PRO A 39 -5.24 36.72 -35.35
C PRO A 39 -4.22 37.86 -35.15
N ASP A 40 -2.99 37.49 -34.80
CA ASP A 40 -1.97 38.43 -34.31
C ASP A 40 -1.60 39.52 -35.36
N ASP A 41 -1.73 39.21 -36.66
CA ASP A 41 -1.53 40.13 -37.78
C ASP A 41 -2.58 41.25 -37.85
N LEU A 42 -3.83 40.96 -37.47
CA LEU A 42 -4.89 41.97 -37.35
C LEU A 42 -4.78 42.78 -36.05
N ASN A 43 -4.36 42.15 -34.95
CA ASN A 43 -4.30 42.77 -33.63
C ASN A 43 -3.37 44.00 -33.61
N LEU A 44 -2.21 43.91 -34.25
CA LEU A 44 -1.27 45.03 -34.42
C LEU A 44 -1.86 46.21 -35.19
N THR A 45 -2.67 45.93 -36.21
CA THR A 45 -3.28 46.94 -37.09
C THR A 45 -4.46 47.65 -36.40
N LEU A 46 -5.21 46.91 -35.59
CA LEU A 46 -6.31 47.43 -34.76
C LEU A 46 -5.82 48.26 -33.57
N MET A 47 -4.80 47.78 -32.85
CA MET A 47 -4.17 48.52 -31.73
C MET A 47 -3.59 49.87 -32.16
N ALA A 48 -3.17 49.99 -33.43
CA ALA A 48 -2.69 51.25 -34.01
C ALA A 48 -3.81 52.25 -34.35
N GLY A 49 -5.10 51.92 -34.13
CA GLY A 49 -6.25 52.81 -34.32
C GLY A 49 -6.54 53.18 -35.78
N ARG A 50 -6.03 52.40 -36.74
CA ARG A 50 -6.06 52.77 -38.17
C ARG A 50 -7.32 52.31 -38.92
N ILE A 51 -8.22 51.55 -38.29
CA ILE A 51 -9.42 51.00 -38.92
C ILE A 51 -10.60 51.05 -37.93
N ASN A 52 -11.75 51.56 -38.38
CA ASN A 52 -13.01 51.52 -37.64
C ASN A 52 -13.88 50.35 -38.11
N PRO A 53 -14.69 49.72 -37.23
CA PRO A 53 -15.51 48.56 -37.60
C PRO A 53 -16.63 48.98 -38.53
N GLU A 54 -16.83 48.22 -39.60
CA GLU A 54 -17.93 48.44 -40.56
C GLU A 54 -19.24 47.85 -40.04
N ARG A 55 -19.15 46.73 -39.29
CA ARG A 55 -20.28 46.10 -38.60
C ARG A 55 -19.92 45.65 -37.20
N VAL A 56 -20.91 45.72 -36.31
CA VAL A 56 -20.85 45.15 -34.96
C VAL A 56 -22.05 44.23 -34.81
N ALA A 57 -21.80 42.96 -34.53
CA ALA A 57 -22.82 41.94 -34.27
C ALA A 57 -22.62 41.37 -32.86
N LYS A 58 -23.68 40.76 -32.30
CA LYS A 58 -23.55 39.97 -31.06
C LYS A 58 -23.74 38.50 -31.41
N SER A 59 -22.84 37.66 -30.91
CA SER A 59 -22.98 36.20 -30.98
C SER A 59 -24.06 35.72 -30.02
N ASP A 60 -24.54 34.49 -30.24
CA ASP A 60 -25.52 33.82 -29.37
C ASP A 60 -25.00 33.55 -27.95
N LEU A 61 -23.68 33.68 -27.74
CA LEU A 61 -23.00 33.60 -26.45
C LEU A 61 -22.78 34.98 -25.79
N GLY A 62 -23.34 36.05 -26.37
CA GLY A 62 -23.30 37.41 -25.81
C GLY A 62 -22.05 38.24 -26.15
N PHE A 63 -21.09 37.68 -26.87
CA PHE A 63 -19.88 38.40 -27.28
C PHE A 63 -20.13 39.38 -28.42
N GLU A 64 -19.47 40.53 -28.39
CA GLU A 64 -19.50 41.54 -29.45
C GLU A 64 -18.46 41.20 -30.53
N VAL A 65 -18.93 40.86 -31.72
CA VAL A 65 -18.13 40.56 -32.90
C VAL A 65 -18.02 41.81 -33.75
N ARG A 66 -16.80 42.28 -34.01
CA ARG A 66 -16.55 43.47 -34.83
C ARG A 66 -15.94 43.06 -36.17
N GLU A 67 -16.57 43.49 -37.25
CA GLU A 67 -16.18 43.16 -38.62
C GLU A 67 -15.49 44.37 -39.29
N TYR A 68 -14.33 44.14 -39.89
CA TYR A 68 -13.48 45.11 -40.59
C TYR A 68 -13.10 44.54 -41.99
N GLY A 69 -13.79 44.95 -43.05
CA GLY A 69 -13.52 44.53 -44.44
C GLY A 69 -13.74 43.03 -44.74
N GLU A 70 -13.29 42.55 -45.92
CA GLU A 70 -13.52 41.17 -46.41
C GLU A 70 -12.79 40.05 -45.65
N LYS A 71 -12.01 40.37 -44.60
CA LYS A 71 -11.33 39.36 -43.79
C LYS A 71 -11.41 39.67 -42.30
N ILE A 72 -12.36 39.00 -41.66
CA ILE A 72 -12.42 38.83 -40.21
C ILE A 72 -12.56 37.34 -39.95
N LYS A 73 -11.51 36.72 -39.45
CA LYS A 73 -11.60 35.40 -38.83
C LYS A 73 -11.30 35.57 -37.35
N ALA A 74 -12.33 35.51 -36.53
CA ALA A 74 -12.12 35.22 -35.13
C ALA A 74 -12.08 33.70 -34.95
N VAL A 75 -11.13 33.21 -34.17
CA VAL A 75 -11.02 31.80 -33.85
C VAL A 75 -11.46 31.64 -32.40
N GLU A 76 -12.43 30.74 -32.19
CA GLU A 76 -12.79 30.27 -30.85
C GLU A 76 -11.72 29.25 -30.45
N GLU A 77 -10.94 29.58 -29.42
CA GLU A 77 -9.97 28.65 -28.83
C GLU A 77 -10.55 28.11 -27.52
N GLU A 78 -10.58 26.79 -27.39
CA GLU A 78 -10.83 26.12 -26.12
C GLU A 78 -9.50 25.93 -25.41
N LYS A 79 -9.34 26.55 -24.23
CA LYS A 79 -8.17 26.36 -23.37
C LYS A 79 -8.56 25.67 -22.08
N GLU A 80 -7.78 24.66 -21.74
CA GLU A 80 -7.83 24.05 -20.42
C GLU A 80 -7.15 24.96 -19.39
N LYS A 81 -7.90 25.35 -18.36
CA LYS A 81 -7.44 26.17 -17.25
C LYS A 81 -7.56 25.39 -15.95
N LEU A 82 -6.47 25.31 -15.21
CA LEU A 82 -6.43 24.63 -13.92
C LEU A 82 -6.88 25.61 -12.83
N ILE A 83 -8.02 25.33 -12.20
CA ILE A 83 -8.54 26.13 -11.10
C ILE A 83 -8.16 25.43 -9.79
N PRO A 84 -7.34 26.06 -8.92
CA PRO A 84 -7.04 25.50 -7.62
C PRO A 84 -8.32 25.50 -6.78
N ILE A 85 -8.61 24.37 -6.14
CA ILE A 85 -9.73 24.25 -5.21
C ILE A 85 -9.21 23.93 -3.81
N GLU A 86 -9.62 24.74 -2.85
CA GLU A 86 -9.35 24.49 -1.45
C GLU A 86 -10.48 23.60 -0.91
N ILE A 87 -10.19 22.32 -0.70
CA ILE A 87 -11.13 21.36 -0.14
C ILE A 87 -11.01 21.41 1.38
N TYR A 88 -11.99 22.03 2.02
CA TYR A 88 -12.11 22.05 3.48
C TYR A 88 -12.96 20.86 3.95
N PHE A 89 -12.40 20.00 4.80
CA PHE A 89 -13.14 18.93 5.47
C PHE A 89 -13.03 19.10 6.98
N GLN A 90 -14.10 18.76 7.71
CA GLN A 90 -14.10 18.85 9.18
C GLN A 90 -13.18 17.77 9.75
N ILE A 91 -12.01 18.19 10.17
CA ILE A 91 -11.07 17.39 10.94
C ILE A 91 -11.57 17.43 12.39
N GLY A 92 -12.01 16.30 12.95
CA GLY A 92 -12.29 16.20 14.39
C GLY A 92 -11.08 16.67 15.22
N GLU A 93 -11.36 17.31 16.38
CA GLU A 93 -10.46 18.02 17.31
C GLU A 93 -8.98 18.08 16.89
N LEU A 94 -8.58 19.25 16.40
CA LEU A 94 -7.21 19.64 16.02
C LEU A 94 -6.40 20.17 17.21
N ASP A 95 -6.90 19.99 18.44
CA ASP A 95 -6.47 20.75 19.62
C ASP A 95 -5.11 20.30 20.21
N ASP A 96 -4.42 19.34 19.59
CA ASP A 96 -3.12 18.85 20.07
C ASP A 96 -2.13 18.65 18.91
N LEU A 97 -1.88 19.72 18.14
CA LEU A 97 -0.71 19.79 17.24
C LEU A 97 0.61 19.85 18.03
N ASP A 98 0.55 20.17 19.32
CA ASP A 98 1.60 19.89 20.30
C ASP A 98 1.58 18.40 20.68
N ALA A 99 1.84 17.52 19.70
CA ALA A 99 1.92 16.09 19.95
C ALA A 99 3.01 15.81 21.00
N LYS A 100 2.61 15.66 22.27
CA LYS A 100 3.51 15.24 23.35
C LYS A 100 4.18 13.94 22.93
N PHE A 101 5.50 13.88 23.10
CA PHE A 101 6.27 12.65 22.85
C PHE A 101 5.63 11.49 23.63
N ASP A 102 5.03 10.56 22.89
CA ASP A 102 4.42 9.36 23.45
C ASP A 102 5.43 8.22 23.34
N SER A 103 6.13 7.97 24.45
CA SER A 103 7.12 6.89 24.53
C SER A 103 6.53 5.49 24.33
N GLN A 104 5.20 5.34 24.31
CA GLN A 104 4.55 4.06 24.01
C GLN A 104 4.35 3.83 22.51
N ARG A 105 4.63 4.83 21.67
CA ARG A 105 4.54 4.77 20.21
C ARG A 105 5.88 4.49 19.51
N VAL A 106 7.00 4.69 20.22
CA VAL A 106 8.33 4.39 19.68
C VAL A 106 8.58 2.88 19.71
N LEU A 107 9.32 2.37 18.72
CA LEU A 107 9.69 0.96 18.66
C LEU A 107 10.66 0.60 19.79
N PHE A 108 11.66 1.45 20.06
CA PHE A 108 12.59 1.34 21.18
C PHE A 108 13.19 2.71 21.53
N ASP A 109 13.63 2.91 22.76
CA ASP A 109 14.39 4.09 23.17
C ASP A 109 15.90 3.79 23.28
N PHE A 110 16.74 4.83 23.46
CA PHE A 110 18.19 4.62 23.56
C PHE A 110 18.61 3.79 24.78
N ASN A 111 17.89 3.89 25.91
CA ASN A 111 18.17 3.06 27.08
C ASN A 111 17.85 1.59 26.83
N ASP A 112 16.95 1.29 25.89
CA ASP A 112 16.67 -0.06 25.46
C ASP A 112 17.82 -0.66 24.62
N VAL A 113 18.66 0.13 23.98
CA VAL A 113 19.71 -0.38 23.08
C VAL A 113 21.13 -0.02 23.48
N LYS A 114 21.32 0.83 24.50
CA LYS A 114 22.61 1.40 24.91
C LYS A 114 23.74 0.37 25.05
N GLU A 115 23.46 -0.77 25.67
CA GLU A 115 24.47 -1.81 25.94
C GLU A 115 24.88 -2.59 24.68
N GLN A 116 23.98 -2.69 23.69
CA GLN A 116 24.19 -3.45 22.46
C GLN A 116 24.29 -2.53 21.23
N PHE A 117 24.45 -1.22 21.44
CA PHE A 117 24.29 -0.21 20.40
C PHE A 117 25.26 -0.39 19.22
N SER A 118 26.50 -0.82 19.51
CA SER A 118 27.50 -1.11 18.47
C SER A 118 27.11 -2.30 17.60
N VAL A 119 26.58 -3.36 18.19
CA VAL A 119 26.09 -4.56 17.50
C VAL A 119 24.88 -4.19 16.65
N LEU A 120 23.93 -3.47 17.24
CA LEU A 120 22.73 -2.99 16.56
C LEU A 120 23.10 -2.15 15.34
N LEU A 121 24.00 -1.18 15.47
CA LEU A 121 24.40 -0.31 14.36
C LEU A 121 25.07 -1.11 13.22
N SER A 122 25.88 -2.12 13.57
CA SER A 122 26.53 -2.99 12.60
C SER A 122 25.53 -3.86 11.83
N LEU A 123 24.55 -4.43 12.55
CA LEU A 123 23.47 -5.21 11.93
C LEU A 123 22.53 -4.33 11.10
N TRP A 124 22.25 -3.12 11.57
CA TRP A 124 21.45 -2.15 10.83
C TRP A 124 22.12 -1.74 9.51
N GLU A 125 23.42 -1.44 9.53
CA GLU A 125 24.18 -1.15 8.31
C GLU A 125 24.10 -2.30 7.29
N HIS A 126 24.07 -3.55 7.77
CA HIS A 126 23.96 -4.73 6.91
C HIS A 126 22.54 -4.98 6.39
N ASN A 127 21.53 -4.91 7.27
CA ASN A 127 20.18 -5.39 7.03
C ASN A 127 19.22 -4.30 6.52
N SER A 128 19.52 -3.02 6.74
CA SER A 128 18.62 -1.89 6.45
C SER A 128 18.08 -1.88 5.02
N LYS A 129 18.93 -2.17 4.03
CA LYS A 129 18.52 -2.20 2.61
C LYS A 129 17.51 -3.30 2.29
N GLU A 130 17.67 -4.47 2.90
CA GLU A 130 16.74 -5.59 2.70
C GLU A 130 15.43 -5.32 3.44
N LEU A 131 15.52 -4.69 4.62
CA LEU A 131 14.37 -4.35 5.45
C LEU A 131 13.62 -3.09 4.98
N GLU A 132 14.18 -2.27 4.09
CA GLU A 132 13.64 -0.97 3.66
C GLU A 132 12.16 -1.06 3.30
N ALA A 133 11.78 -2.01 2.44
CA ALA A 133 10.39 -2.18 2.01
C ALA A 133 9.44 -2.57 3.17
N ILE A 134 9.92 -3.34 4.14
CA ILE A 134 9.14 -3.74 5.32
C ILE A 134 9.01 -2.57 6.29
N ILE A 135 10.09 -1.83 6.46
CA ILE A 135 10.15 -0.64 7.31
C ILE A 135 9.24 0.43 6.75
N ASP A 136 9.25 0.69 5.45
CA ASP A 136 8.30 1.58 4.80
C ASP A 136 6.84 1.19 5.06
N LEU A 137 6.52 -0.10 4.94
CA LEU A 137 5.17 -0.60 5.21
C LEU A 137 4.80 -0.47 6.69
N TYR A 138 5.73 -0.76 7.60
CA TYR A 138 5.56 -0.61 9.05
C TYR A 138 5.40 0.85 9.45
N LEU A 139 6.21 1.72 8.88
CA LEU A 139 6.27 3.14 9.22
C LEU A 139 5.05 3.89 8.68
N ARG A 140 4.51 3.50 7.52
CA ARG A 140 3.18 3.95 7.03
C ARG A 140 2.06 3.75 8.04
N LEU A 141 2.21 2.82 9.00
CA LEU A 141 1.24 2.58 10.07
C LEU A 141 1.24 3.70 11.11
N THR A 142 2.38 4.37 11.30
CA THR A 142 2.56 5.38 12.34
C THR A 142 2.32 6.80 11.81
N TYR A 143 2.47 7.02 10.50
CA TYR A 143 2.42 8.36 9.91
C TYR A 143 1.06 8.88 9.48
N ILE A 144 0.15 8.01 9.03
CA ILE A 144 -1.11 8.46 8.41
C ILE A 144 -2.14 8.63 9.53
N PRO A 145 -2.45 9.86 10.00
CA PRO A 145 -3.16 10.07 11.26
C PRO A 145 -4.61 9.59 11.23
N LYS A 146 -5.17 9.38 10.02
CA LYS A 146 -6.58 9.00 9.81
C LYS A 146 -6.72 7.92 8.73
N ARG A 147 -5.94 6.85 8.85
CA ARG A 147 -6.07 5.70 7.94
C ARG A 147 -7.27 4.82 8.30
N HIS A 148 -8.01 4.36 7.29
CA HIS A 148 -9.07 3.39 7.51
C HIS A 148 -8.47 2.07 8.04
N ILE A 149 -9.11 1.46 9.03
CA ILE A 149 -8.59 0.28 9.74
C ILE A 149 -8.35 -0.92 8.81
N ASN A 150 -9.12 -1.04 7.72
CA ASN A 150 -8.91 -2.09 6.73
C ASN A 150 -7.58 -1.92 5.98
N ASP A 151 -7.23 -0.69 5.60
CA ASP A 151 -5.97 -0.42 4.89
C ASP A 151 -4.77 -0.57 5.84
N PHE A 152 -4.97 -0.23 7.12
CA PHE A 152 -4.01 -0.47 8.18
C PHE A 152 -3.72 -1.97 8.33
N PHE A 153 -4.78 -2.78 8.42
CA PHE A 153 -4.68 -4.24 8.48
C PHE A 153 -3.97 -4.81 7.24
N LEU A 154 -4.37 -4.40 6.03
CA LEU A 154 -3.77 -4.90 4.79
C LEU A 154 -2.28 -4.57 4.70
N SER A 155 -1.86 -3.38 5.14
CA SER A 155 -0.45 -2.99 5.16
C SER A 155 0.36 -3.81 6.15
N LEU A 156 -0.17 -4.08 7.33
CA LEU A 156 0.46 -4.97 8.31
C LEU A 156 0.60 -6.40 7.78
N ALA A 157 -0.46 -6.92 7.15
CA ALA A 157 -0.43 -8.25 6.55
C ALA A 157 0.62 -8.33 5.43
N GLN A 158 0.72 -7.30 4.58
CA GLN A 158 1.76 -7.22 3.56
C GLN A 158 3.17 -7.12 4.16
N ALA A 159 3.36 -6.31 5.20
CA ALA A 159 4.66 -6.14 5.86
C ALA A 159 5.18 -7.45 6.44
N ILE A 160 4.32 -8.23 7.11
CA ILE A 160 4.73 -9.52 7.68
C ILE A 160 4.91 -10.61 6.62
N GLU A 161 4.15 -10.59 5.51
CA GLU A 161 4.39 -11.47 4.36
C GLU A 161 5.74 -11.15 3.69
N ALA A 162 6.08 -9.87 3.56
CA ALA A 162 7.37 -9.42 3.06
C ALA A 162 8.50 -9.83 3.99
N PHE A 163 8.33 -9.66 5.31
CA PHE A 163 9.29 -10.13 6.31
C PHE A 163 9.57 -11.63 6.17
N HIS A 164 8.54 -12.46 6.16
CA HIS A 164 8.68 -13.91 5.96
C HIS A 164 9.42 -14.24 4.65
N SER A 165 9.14 -13.49 3.59
CA SER A 165 9.76 -13.76 2.29
C SER A 165 11.26 -13.45 2.24
N LEU A 166 11.76 -12.60 3.15
CA LEU A 166 13.19 -12.34 3.31
C LEU A 166 13.87 -13.40 4.19
N SER A 167 13.22 -13.83 5.26
CA SER A 167 13.81 -14.73 6.26
C SER A 167 13.58 -16.23 5.97
N HIS A 168 12.59 -16.58 5.15
CA HIS A 168 12.18 -17.97 4.90
C HIS A 168 12.01 -18.27 3.41
N SER A 169 12.01 -19.55 3.08
CA SER A 169 11.84 -20.00 1.70
C SER A 169 10.42 -19.85 1.15
N GLY A 170 9.41 -19.86 2.05
CA GLY A 170 8.00 -19.66 1.71
C GLY A 170 7.34 -20.78 0.91
N ARG A 171 7.82 -22.03 1.01
CA ARG A 171 7.37 -23.15 0.16
C ARG A 171 7.17 -24.46 0.91
N TYR A 172 6.13 -25.21 0.52
CA TYR A 172 5.84 -26.54 1.09
C TYR A 172 6.87 -27.60 0.70
N LEU A 173 7.38 -27.52 -0.53
CA LEU A 173 8.36 -28.44 -1.07
C LEU A 173 9.57 -27.69 -1.63
N GLU A 174 10.72 -28.35 -1.63
CA GLU A 174 11.91 -27.86 -2.30
C GLU A 174 11.57 -27.54 -3.77
N LYS A 175 11.98 -26.36 -4.23
CA LYS A 175 11.63 -25.83 -5.56
C LYS A 175 11.99 -26.79 -6.70
N LYS A 176 13.09 -27.53 -6.56
CA LYS A 176 13.53 -28.52 -7.56
C LYS A 176 12.57 -29.71 -7.60
N ILE A 177 12.26 -30.31 -6.44
CA ILE A 177 11.34 -31.44 -6.31
C ILE A 177 9.95 -31.07 -6.85
N TYR A 178 9.43 -29.91 -6.44
CA TYR A 178 8.14 -29.43 -6.91
C TYR A 178 8.11 -29.30 -8.44
N ARG A 179 9.13 -28.68 -9.04
CA ARG A 179 9.21 -28.50 -10.49
C ARG A 179 9.37 -29.80 -11.26
N SER A 180 10.21 -30.71 -10.79
CA SER A 180 10.56 -31.92 -11.54
C SER A 180 9.50 -33.02 -11.43
N VAL A 181 8.80 -33.11 -10.30
CA VAL A 181 7.84 -34.18 -10.02
C VAL A 181 6.42 -33.61 -10.05
N ILE A 182 6.05 -32.82 -9.04
CA ILE A 182 4.65 -32.42 -8.81
C ILE A 182 4.10 -31.58 -9.96
N ARG A 183 4.83 -30.54 -10.38
CA ARG A 183 4.38 -29.64 -11.45
C ARG A 183 4.20 -30.37 -12.77
N LYS A 184 5.12 -31.26 -13.14
CA LYS A 184 5.00 -32.05 -14.37
C LYS A 184 3.79 -32.97 -14.35
N THR A 185 3.54 -33.64 -13.22
CA THR A 185 2.35 -34.48 -13.05
C THR A 185 1.06 -33.67 -13.17
N LEU A 186 1.01 -32.48 -12.57
CA LEU A 186 -0.15 -31.59 -12.68
C LEU A 186 -0.32 -31.04 -14.10
N GLU A 187 0.76 -30.68 -14.80
CA GLU A 187 0.70 -30.24 -16.20
C GLU A 187 0.15 -31.33 -17.13
N GLN A 188 0.51 -32.60 -16.89
CA GLN A 188 -0.06 -33.75 -17.60
C GLN A 188 -1.55 -33.93 -17.31
N ALA A 189 -1.97 -33.77 -16.04
CA ALA A 189 -3.38 -33.81 -15.68
C ALA A 189 -4.18 -32.69 -16.36
N VAL A 190 -3.63 -31.48 -16.44
CA VAL A 190 -4.27 -30.36 -17.18
C VAL A 190 -4.36 -30.66 -18.68
N GLU A 191 -3.38 -31.35 -19.26
CA GLU A 191 -3.45 -31.75 -20.69
C GLU A 191 -4.57 -32.76 -20.96
N SER A 192 -4.91 -33.60 -19.99
CA SER A 192 -6.00 -34.57 -20.13
C SER A 192 -7.39 -33.92 -20.11
N ILE A 193 -7.50 -32.64 -19.75
CA ILE A 193 -8.75 -31.88 -19.87
C ILE A 193 -9.04 -31.63 -21.37
N PRO A 194 -10.24 -31.96 -21.87
CA PRO A 194 -10.66 -31.65 -23.23
C PRO A 194 -10.46 -30.17 -23.57
N ASP A 195 -10.17 -29.88 -24.84
CA ASP A 195 -10.04 -28.50 -25.32
C ASP A 195 -11.38 -27.78 -25.35
N ASP A 196 -12.47 -28.53 -25.44
CA ASP A 196 -13.83 -28.05 -25.51
C ASP A 196 -14.77 -28.94 -24.69
N LEU A 197 -15.83 -28.34 -24.15
CA LEU A 197 -16.83 -29.04 -23.37
C LEU A 197 -18.23 -28.63 -23.86
N THR A 198 -18.94 -29.58 -24.46
CA THR A 198 -20.35 -29.41 -24.83
C THR A 198 -21.21 -29.92 -23.68
N SER A 199 -22.09 -29.08 -23.13
CA SER A 199 -23.01 -29.51 -22.07
C SER A 199 -24.11 -30.41 -22.67
N GLU A 200 -24.55 -31.42 -21.93
CA GLU A 200 -25.60 -32.35 -22.41
C GLU A 200 -26.94 -31.67 -22.72
N ASN A 201 -27.13 -30.40 -22.32
CA ASN A 201 -28.40 -29.67 -22.40
C ASN A 201 -28.33 -28.32 -23.14
N GLU A 202 -27.19 -27.90 -23.73
CA GLU A 202 -27.05 -26.60 -24.41
C GLU A 202 -26.30 -26.73 -25.76
N GLU A 203 -26.68 -25.90 -26.75
CA GLU A 203 -26.03 -25.80 -28.08
C GLU A 203 -24.63 -25.13 -28.03
N GLU A 204 -24.18 -24.69 -26.85
CA GLU A 204 -22.96 -23.90 -26.69
C GLU A 204 -21.78 -24.79 -26.28
N THR A 205 -20.69 -24.69 -27.05
CA THR A 205 -19.44 -25.40 -26.77
C THR A 205 -18.48 -24.43 -26.08
N LEU A 206 -18.06 -24.76 -24.86
CA LEU A 206 -17.15 -23.93 -24.08
C LEU A 206 -15.70 -24.24 -24.45
N ASP A 207 -14.96 -23.26 -24.96
CA ASP A 207 -13.50 -23.37 -25.21
C ASP A 207 -12.72 -23.29 -23.88
N LEU A 208 -11.99 -24.36 -23.57
CA LEU A 208 -11.20 -24.51 -22.34
C LEU A 208 -9.70 -24.27 -22.55
N ARG A 209 -9.25 -23.96 -23.77
CA ARG A 209 -7.80 -23.77 -24.05
C ARG A 209 -7.20 -22.66 -23.21
N GLU A 210 -7.89 -21.53 -23.09
CA GLU A 210 -7.44 -20.42 -22.27
C GLU A 210 -7.43 -20.78 -20.78
N TYR A 211 -8.43 -21.55 -20.33
CA TYR A 211 -8.46 -22.07 -18.96
C TYR A 211 -7.27 -23.00 -18.67
N LYS A 212 -6.96 -23.93 -19.59
CA LYS A 212 -5.77 -24.81 -19.52
C LYS A 212 -4.48 -23.98 -19.47
N ARG A 213 -4.37 -22.91 -20.28
CA ARG A 213 -3.21 -22.00 -20.27
C ARG A 213 -3.03 -21.33 -18.92
N ILE A 214 -4.09 -20.71 -18.38
CA ILE A 214 -4.07 -20.03 -17.06
C ILE A 214 -3.67 -21.00 -15.95
N LEU A 215 -4.19 -22.24 -15.96
CA LEU A 215 -3.80 -23.25 -14.98
C LEU A 215 -2.29 -23.50 -15.03
N LYS A 216 -1.74 -23.80 -16.21
CA LYS A 216 -0.32 -24.14 -16.38
C LYS A 216 0.60 -22.96 -16.07
N GLU A 217 0.30 -21.78 -16.61
CA GLU A 217 1.22 -20.64 -16.58
C GLU A 217 1.14 -19.88 -15.26
N GLU A 218 -0.05 -19.73 -14.67
CA GLU A 218 -0.24 -18.92 -13.47
C GLU A 218 -0.47 -19.78 -12.23
N LYS A 219 -1.52 -20.62 -12.23
CA LYS A 219 -2.01 -21.25 -10.99
C LYS A 219 -1.08 -22.33 -10.44
N LEU A 220 -0.55 -23.20 -11.30
CA LEU A 220 0.33 -24.30 -10.87
C LEU A 220 1.63 -23.80 -10.20
N SER A 221 2.10 -22.59 -10.47
CA SER A 221 3.27 -22.03 -9.76
C SER A 221 2.98 -21.75 -8.29
N HIS A 222 1.75 -21.28 -8.00
CA HIS A 222 1.36 -20.80 -6.67
C HIS A 222 1.03 -21.93 -5.70
N LEU A 223 0.77 -23.15 -6.17
CA LEU A 223 0.43 -24.28 -5.31
C LEU A 223 1.56 -24.71 -4.36
N ASN A 224 2.81 -24.38 -4.68
CA ASN A 224 3.95 -24.63 -3.79
C ASN A 224 4.27 -23.45 -2.86
N SER A 225 3.54 -22.35 -2.94
CA SER A 225 3.77 -21.18 -2.09
C SER A 225 2.92 -21.29 -0.84
N TYR A 226 3.49 -21.00 0.32
CA TYR A 226 2.73 -20.90 1.56
C TYR A 226 1.56 -19.91 1.46
N SER A 227 0.50 -20.14 2.22
CA SER A 227 -0.51 -19.12 2.49
C SER A 227 -0.03 -18.21 3.64
N LEU A 228 -0.75 -17.11 3.88
CA LEU A 228 -0.47 -16.18 4.99
C LEU A 228 -0.44 -16.90 6.35
N ARG A 229 -1.27 -17.93 6.52
CA ARG A 229 -1.32 -18.70 7.76
C ARG A 229 -0.01 -19.44 8.03
N GLU A 230 0.50 -20.19 7.06
CA GLU A 230 1.72 -20.98 7.24
C GLU A 230 2.94 -20.08 7.44
N ARG A 231 3.00 -18.93 6.75
CA ARG A 231 4.04 -17.92 6.99
C ARG A 231 4.05 -17.45 8.45
N LEU A 232 2.86 -17.16 8.99
CA LEU A 232 2.73 -16.72 10.37
C LEU A 232 2.98 -17.83 11.38
N GLU A 233 2.65 -19.08 11.07
CA GLU A 233 3.00 -20.23 11.92
C GLU A 233 4.52 -20.38 12.05
N GLU A 234 5.28 -20.25 10.95
CA GLU A 234 6.75 -20.25 11.00
C GLU A 234 7.30 -19.04 11.78
N ILE A 235 6.76 -17.83 11.55
CA ILE A 235 7.17 -16.63 12.31
C ILE A 235 6.89 -16.82 13.80
N ILE A 236 5.71 -17.30 14.19
CA ILE A 236 5.39 -17.51 15.61
C ILE A 236 6.29 -18.60 16.21
N SER A 237 6.62 -19.64 15.46
CA SER A 237 7.54 -20.68 15.91
C SER A 237 8.95 -20.14 16.18
N GLU A 238 9.43 -19.20 15.36
CA GLU A 238 10.80 -18.67 15.46
C GLU A 238 10.91 -17.47 16.42
N TYR A 239 9.94 -16.55 16.37
CA TYR A 239 9.97 -15.29 17.12
C TYR A 239 9.03 -15.30 18.33
N GLY A 240 8.25 -16.35 18.54
CA GLY A 240 7.27 -16.45 19.63
C GLY A 240 7.90 -16.33 21.01
N THR A 241 9.15 -16.78 21.19
CA THR A 241 9.89 -16.61 22.45
C THR A 241 10.25 -15.16 22.74
N CYS A 242 10.17 -14.24 21.77
CA CYS A 242 10.40 -12.81 21.96
C CYS A 242 9.11 -12.07 22.39
N LEU A 243 7.95 -12.72 22.33
CA LEU A 243 6.66 -12.12 22.67
C LEU A 243 6.41 -12.19 24.20
N PRO A 244 5.57 -11.29 24.74
CA PRO A 244 5.11 -11.39 26.13
C PRO A 244 4.46 -12.75 26.43
N GLU A 245 4.60 -13.26 27.65
CA GLU A 245 4.13 -14.62 28.02
C GLU A 245 2.63 -14.85 27.75
N ASN A 246 1.81 -13.83 27.97
CA ASN A 246 0.36 -13.88 27.73
C ASN A 246 -0.04 -13.36 26.35
N PHE A 247 0.87 -13.38 25.36
CA PHE A 247 0.54 -12.92 24.01
C PHE A 247 -0.52 -13.81 23.36
N PHE A 248 -0.43 -15.12 23.54
CA PHE A 248 -1.52 -16.08 23.31
C PHE A 248 -1.83 -16.74 24.65
N GLY A 249 -3.06 -16.58 25.15
CA GLY A 249 -3.52 -17.21 26.38
C GLY A 249 -3.72 -18.72 26.26
N SER A 250 -3.86 -19.24 25.03
CA SER A 250 -3.94 -20.67 24.75
C SER A 250 -3.57 -21.00 23.29
N PRO A 251 -3.29 -22.27 22.97
CA PRO A 251 -3.13 -22.72 21.58
C PRO A 251 -4.37 -22.46 20.72
N ASP A 252 -5.57 -22.51 21.31
CA ASP A 252 -6.82 -22.21 20.60
C ASP A 252 -6.89 -20.72 20.20
N GLU A 253 -6.44 -19.81 21.08
CA GLU A 253 -6.38 -18.38 20.75
C GLU A 253 -5.39 -18.10 19.61
N GLN A 254 -4.24 -18.79 19.60
CA GLN A 254 -3.30 -18.71 18.48
C GLN A 254 -3.92 -19.22 17.17
N TYR A 255 -4.64 -20.35 17.23
CA TYR A 255 -5.33 -20.90 16.07
C TYR A 255 -6.39 -19.92 15.53
N ASP A 256 -7.21 -19.34 16.40
CA ASP A 256 -8.23 -18.37 16.03
C ASP A 256 -7.62 -17.08 15.46
N PHE A 257 -6.54 -16.58 16.06
CA PHE A 257 -5.77 -15.45 15.54
C PHE A 257 -5.35 -15.67 14.08
N LEU A 258 -4.72 -16.82 13.79
CA LEU A 258 -4.27 -17.17 12.44
C LEU A 258 -5.43 -17.32 11.45
N LYS A 259 -6.52 -17.95 11.90
CA LYS A 259 -7.72 -18.19 11.09
C LYS A 259 -8.41 -16.87 10.72
N GLN A 260 -8.65 -16.01 11.70
CA GLN A 260 -9.30 -14.71 11.54
C GLN A 260 -8.46 -13.77 10.66
N LEU A 261 -7.14 -13.76 10.85
CA LEU A 261 -6.23 -12.97 10.03
C LEU A 261 -6.29 -13.39 8.56
N ARG A 262 -6.17 -14.69 8.26
CA ARG A 262 -6.29 -15.20 6.88
C ARG A 262 -7.64 -14.87 6.26
N LYS A 263 -8.74 -15.08 7.00
CA LYS A 263 -10.11 -14.84 6.53
C LYS A 263 -10.36 -13.36 6.27
N THR A 264 -9.94 -12.50 7.19
CA THR A 264 -10.06 -11.05 7.07
C THR A 264 -9.26 -10.52 5.89
N ARG A 265 -8.01 -10.98 5.70
CA ARG A 265 -7.19 -10.60 4.53
C ARG A 265 -7.84 -10.99 3.22
N ASN A 266 -8.30 -12.23 3.11
CA ASN A 266 -8.96 -12.72 1.91
C ASN A 266 -10.23 -11.89 1.59
N TYR A 267 -11.08 -11.64 2.60
CA TYR A 267 -12.28 -10.84 2.43
C TYR A 267 -11.98 -9.40 1.97
N LEU A 268 -11.00 -8.74 2.59
CA LEU A 268 -10.65 -7.36 2.26
C LEU A 268 -9.99 -7.22 0.88
N THR A 269 -9.29 -8.25 0.39
CA THR A 269 -8.67 -8.21 -0.95
C THR A 269 -9.63 -8.59 -2.07
N HIS A 270 -10.60 -9.47 -1.82
CA HIS A 270 -11.50 -9.98 -2.86
C HIS A 270 -12.92 -9.42 -2.79
N LEU A 271 -13.26 -8.69 -1.73
CA LEU A 271 -14.60 -8.13 -1.47
C LEU A 271 -15.73 -9.12 -1.77
N SER A 272 -15.52 -10.40 -1.43
CA SER A 272 -16.45 -11.48 -1.75
C SER A 272 -17.82 -11.21 -1.11
N SER A 273 -18.90 -11.47 -1.83
CA SER A 273 -20.25 -11.27 -1.31
C SER A 273 -20.56 -12.28 -0.19
N LYS A 274 -21.03 -11.71 0.93
CA LYS A 274 -21.32 -12.32 2.25
C LYS A 274 -20.09 -12.47 3.17
N LYS A 275 -20.09 -11.64 4.22
CA LYS A 275 -19.08 -11.63 5.28
C LYS A 275 -19.19 -12.90 6.11
N ASP A 276 -18.12 -13.69 6.13
CA ASP A 276 -17.96 -14.85 7.02
C ASP A 276 -17.91 -14.39 8.49
N LYS A 277 -18.38 -15.21 9.43
CA LYS A 277 -18.36 -14.90 10.87
C LYS A 277 -16.95 -14.68 11.42
N ASP A 278 -15.94 -15.28 10.78
CA ASP A 278 -14.54 -15.18 11.18
C ASP A 278 -13.83 -13.95 10.55
N VAL A 279 -14.55 -13.11 9.79
CA VAL A 279 -14.03 -11.85 9.24
C VAL A 279 -14.23 -10.73 10.26
N LEU A 280 -13.14 -10.19 10.75
CA LEU A 280 -13.17 -9.16 11.78
C LEU A 280 -13.41 -7.77 11.20
N SER A 281 -14.00 -6.89 12.01
CA SER A 281 -14.19 -5.47 11.69
C SER A 281 -14.23 -4.62 12.96
N GLY A 282 -14.08 -3.30 12.83
CA GLY A 282 -14.20 -2.40 13.98
C GLY A 282 -13.19 -2.72 15.07
N GLN A 283 -13.65 -2.84 16.32
CA GLN A 283 -12.78 -3.07 17.48
C GLN A 283 -12.02 -4.40 17.42
N GLU A 284 -12.64 -5.48 16.96
CA GLU A 284 -11.98 -6.79 16.85
C GLU A 284 -10.82 -6.74 15.85
N LEU A 285 -10.99 -6.03 14.74
CA LEU A 285 -9.93 -5.81 13.76
C LEU A 285 -8.79 -4.96 14.34
N ILE A 286 -9.10 -3.96 15.18
CA ILE A 286 -8.09 -3.17 15.90
C ILE A 286 -7.26 -4.07 16.82
N VAL A 287 -7.88 -4.98 17.57
CA VAL A 287 -7.18 -5.94 18.43
C VAL A 287 -6.28 -6.85 17.61
N LEU A 288 -6.79 -7.39 16.50
CA LEU A 288 -6.01 -8.23 15.58
C LEU A 288 -4.80 -7.48 15.03
N CYS A 289 -5.00 -6.24 14.59
CA CYS A 289 -3.96 -5.35 14.10
C CYS A 289 -2.88 -5.07 15.16
N ARG A 290 -3.25 -4.83 16.42
CA ARG A 290 -2.28 -4.62 17.52
C ARG A 290 -1.42 -5.85 17.76
N LYS A 291 -2.03 -7.04 17.79
CA LYS A 291 -1.28 -8.30 17.92
C LYS A 291 -0.34 -8.50 16.74
N LEU A 292 -0.83 -8.31 15.52
CA LEU A 292 -0.02 -8.44 14.31
C LEU A 292 1.15 -7.45 14.25
N LYS A 293 0.92 -6.20 14.68
CA LYS A 293 1.96 -5.17 14.83
C LYS A 293 3.04 -5.62 15.81
N LYS A 294 2.68 -6.06 17.02
CA LYS A 294 3.66 -6.55 18.02
C LYS A 294 4.46 -7.75 17.52
N LEU A 295 3.85 -8.63 16.74
CA LEU A 295 4.56 -9.74 16.10
C LEU A 295 5.62 -9.25 15.11
N LEU A 296 5.26 -8.28 14.25
CA LEU A 296 6.20 -7.65 13.32
C LEU A 296 7.30 -6.86 14.04
N GLU A 297 6.97 -6.14 15.12
CA GLU A 297 7.96 -5.43 15.94
C GLU A 297 8.97 -6.40 16.58
N ALA A 298 8.50 -7.55 17.09
CA ALA A 298 9.39 -8.60 17.61
C ALA A 298 10.38 -9.09 16.53
N CYS A 299 9.87 -9.29 15.31
CA CYS A 299 10.66 -9.68 14.16
C CYS A 299 11.74 -8.64 13.82
N LEU A 300 11.36 -7.36 13.71
CA LEU A 300 12.27 -6.27 13.40
C LEU A 300 13.33 -6.08 14.50
N LEU A 301 12.93 -6.09 15.78
CA LEU A 301 13.87 -5.96 16.90
C LEU A 301 14.87 -7.13 16.96
N LYS A 302 14.44 -8.35 16.64
CA LYS A 302 15.35 -9.51 16.55
C LYS A 302 16.35 -9.36 15.40
N GLN A 303 15.92 -8.83 14.24
CA GLN A 303 16.82 -8.52 13.12
C GLN A 303 17.82 -7.40 13.43
N LEU A 304 17.49 -6.51 14.37
CA LEU A 304 18.41 -5.51 14.92
C LEU A 304 19.38 -6.09 15.97
N GLY A 305 19.30 -7.39 16.27
CA GLY A 305 20.20 -8.09 17.18
C GLY A 305 19.87 -7.97 18.66
N LEU A 306 18.69 -7.48 19.02
CA LEU A 306 18.29 -7.41 20.43
C LEU A 306 18.04 -8.81 21.00
N GLU A 307 18.40 -8.98 22.27
CA GLU A 307 18.13 -10.20 23.02
C GLU A 307 16.64 -10.38 23.34
N GLU A 308 16.19 -11.64 23.43
CA GLU A 308 14.76 -11.98 23.56
C GLU A 308 14.13 -11.36 24.81
N LEU A 309 14.84 -11.36 25.93
CA LEU A 309 14.38 -10.73 27.17
C LEU A 309 14.19 -9.21 27.01
N LYS A 310 15.05 -8.56 26.23
CA LYS A 310 14.98 -7.13 25.96
C LYS A 310 13.80 -6.81 25.04
N ILE A 311 13.61 -7.63 23.99
CA ILE A 311 12.46 -7.52 23.08
C ILE A 311 11.15 -7.66 23.87
N LYS A 312 11.03 -8.67 24.74
CA LYS A 312 9.86 -8.84 25.62
C LYS A 312 9.59 -7.60 26.46
N ALA A 313 10.63 -7.03 27.06
CA ALA A 313 10.50 -5.85 27.92
C ALA A 313 10.02 -4.63 27.13
N ILE A 314 10.54 -4.41 25.92
CA ILE A 314 10.11 -3.34 25.01
C ILE A 314 8.63 -3.54 24.62
N LEU A 315 8.26 -4.72 24.13
CA LEU A 315 6.89 -5.01 23.65
C LEU A 315 5.84 -5.00 24.76
N SER A 316 6.26 -5.15 26.02
CA SER A 316 5.38 -5.04 27.20
C SER A 316 5.09 -3.58 27.57
N LYS A 317 5.97 -2.64 27.21
CA LYS A 317 5.77 -1.19 27.41
C LYS A 317 4.96 -0.56 26.28
N ASN A 318 5.15 -1.03 25.05
CA ASN A 318 4.50 -0.48 23.85
C ASN A 318 3.00 -0.84 23.81
N ARG A 319 2.17 0.13 23.40
CA ARG A 319 0.69 0.00 23.37
C ARG A 319 0.15 -0.72 22.14
#